data_AF-A0A841KD21-F1
#
_entry.id   AF-A0A841KD21-F1
#
_cell.length_a   1.000
_cell.length_b   1.000
_cell.length_c   1.000
_cell.angle_alpha   90.00
_cell.angle_beta   90.00
_cell.angle_gamma   90.00
#
_symmetry.space_group_name_H-M   'P 1'
#
loop_
_entity.id
_entity.type
_entity.pdbx_description
1 polymer ?
#
loop_
_entity_poly.entity_id
_entity_poly.type
_entity_poly.pdbx_seq_one_letter_code
_entity_poly.pdbx_strand_id
1 'polypeptide(L)' 'MMTTDIDDEDERQQMIGELNRLREEHRDLDAAIAAIESVGPADQLQVQRLKKRKLILKDRITFLEDKLTPDIIA' A
#
# COMPACT_ATOMS: atom_id res chain seq x y z
N MET A 1 20.87 -11.66 28.59
CA MET A 1 19.48 -11.70 28.06
C MET A 1 19.31 -10.38 27.31
N MET A 2 19.53 -10.39 25.99
CA MET A 2 19.78 -9.17 25.18
C MET A 2 19.29 -9.37 23.73
N THR A 3 18.28 -10.23 23.53
CA THR A 3 17.78 -10.60 22.20
C THR A 3 16.49 -9.90 21.81
N THR A 4 15.79 -9.25 22.74
CA THR A 4 14.46 -8.68 22.49
C THR A 4 14.49 -7.46 21.57
N ASP A 5 15.54 -6.63 21.61
CA ASP A 5 15.58 -5.36 20.86
C ASP A 5 15.92 -5.53 19.36
N ILE A 6 16.50 -6.67 18.95
CA ILE A 6 16.86 -6.93 17.54
C ILE A 6 15.62 -7.38 16.75
N ASP A 7 14.74 -8.17 17.37
CA ASP A 7 13.53 -8.69 16.73
C ASP A 7 12.55 -7.55 16.36
N ASP A 8 12.43 -6.52 17.21
CA ASP A 8 11.51 -5.39 16.99
C ASP A 8 11.96 -4.47 15.82
N GLU A 9 13.27 -4.22 15.66
CA GLU A 9 13.79 -3.39 14.56
C GLU A 9 13.69 -4.11 13.21
N ASP A 10 13.97 -5.42 13.17
CA ASP A 10 13.81 -6.22 11.96
C ASP A 10 12.33 -6.28 11.52
N GLU A 11 11.39 -6.42 12.45
CA GLU A 11 9.95 -6.34 12.17
C GLU A 11 9.54 -4.97 11.62
N ARG A 12 10.10 -3.89 12.19
CA ARG A 12 9.87 -2.51 11.71
C ARG A 12 10.36 -2.32 10.28
N GLN A 13 11.58 -2.78 9.97
CA GLN A 13 12.14 -2.70 8.63
C GLN A 13 11.29 -3.50 7.62
N GLN A 14 10.79 -4.67 8.01
CA GLN A 14 9.87 -5.45 7.19
C GLN A 14 8.56 -4.69 6.91
N MET A 15 7.97 -4.06 7.93
CA MET A 15 6.75 -3.25 7.78
C MET A 15 6.97 -2.04 6.86
N ILE A 16 8.12 -1.37 6.95
CA ILE A 16 8.49 -0.26 6.05
C ILE A 16 8.68 -0.77 4.61
N GLY A 17 9.35 -1.90 4.43
CA GLY A 17 9.53 -2.53 3.12
C GLY A 17 8.20 -2.88 2.46
N GLU A 18 7.28 -3.47 3.23
CA GLU A 18 5.93 -3.79 2.76
C GLU A 18 5.11 -2.53 2.45
N LEU A 19 5.19 -1.50 3.28
CA LEU A 19 4.53 -0.22 3.03
C LEU A 19 4.98 0.40 1.69
N ASN A 20 6.28 0.38 1.42
CA ASN A 20 6.83 0.89 0.17
C ASN A 20 6.34 0.11 -1.05
N ARG A 21 6.31 -1.24 -0.96
CA ARG A 21 5.76 -2.10 -2.02
C ARG A 21 4.29 -1.81 -2.29
N LEU A 22 3.48 -1.70 -1.25
CA LEU A 22 2.05 -1.42 -1.39
C LEU A 22 1.81 -0.03 -1.99
N ARG A 23 2.63 0.97 -1.63
CA ARG A 23 2.57 2.32 -2.23
C ARG A 23 2.94 2.31 -3.72
N GLU A 24 3.94 1.53 -4.10
CA GLU A 24 4.32 1.34 -5.51
C GLU A 24 3.19 0.65 -6.29
N GLU A 25 2.66 -0.47 -5.79
CA GLU A 25 1.54 -1.18 -6.42
C GLU A 25 0.29 -0.30 -6.54
N HIS A 26 0.00 0.51 -5.51
CA HIS A 26 -1.10 1.46 -5.54
C HIS A 26 -0.91 2.52 -6.62
N ARG A 27 0.30 3.02 -6.82
CA ARG A 27 0.62 3.99 -7.88
C ARG A 27 0.50 3.36 -9.27
N ASP A 28 0.95 2.13 -9.44
CA ASP A 28 0.85 1.39 -10.70
C ASP A 28 -0.61 1.11 -11.07
N LEU A 29 -1.44 0.72 -10.09
CA LEU A 29 -2.88 0.59 -10.30
C LEU A 29 -3.52 1.89 -10.74
N ASP A 30 -3.05 3.03 -10.23
CA ASP A 30 -3.55 4.33 -10.63
C ASP A 30 -3.22 4.67 -12.09
N ALA A 31 -1.97 4.41 -12.50
CA ALA A 31 -1.55 4.57 -13.89
C ALA A 31 -2.35 3.66 -14.83
N ALA A 32 -2.59 2.41 -14.43
CA ALA A 32 -3.38 1.45 -15.19
C ALA A 32 -4.85 1.90 -15.33
N ILE A 33 -5.47 2.41 -14.25
CA ILE A 33 -6.82 2.95 -14.30
C ILE A 33 -6.89 4.13 -15.26
N ALA A 34 -5.97 5.09 -15.16
CA ALA A 34 -5.94 6.26 -16.03
C ALA A 34 -5.76 5.89 -17.51
N ALA A 35 -4.91 4.89 -17.80
CA ALA A 35 -4.72 4.39 -19.15
C ALA A 35 -6.02 3.79 -19.72
N ILE A 36 -6.72 2.94 -18.95
CA ILE A 36 -7.98 2.33 -19.38
C ILE A 36 -9.07 3.40 -19.56
N GLU A 37 -9.18 4.35 -18.63
CA GLU A 37 -10.14 5.45 -18.71
C GLU A 37 -9.90 6.35 -19.94
N SER A 38 -8.66 6.45 -20.43
CA SER A 38 -8.31 7.22 -21.64
C SER A 38 -8.72 6.55 -22.95
N VAL A 39 -8.90 5.22 -22.97
CA VAL A 39 -9.23 4.45 -24.19
C VAL A 39 -10.72 4.45 -24.48
N GLY A 40 -11.58 4.55 -23.46
CA GLY A 40 -13.03 4.73 -23.62
C GLY A 40 -13.90 3.96 -22.62
N PRO A 41 -15.24 4.09 -22.73
CA PRO A 41 -16.19 3.55 -21.74
C PRO A 41 -16.41 2.03 -21.80
N ALA A 42 -15.77 1.31 -22.74
CA ALA A 42 -15.96 -0.13 -22.91
C ALA A 42 -15.51 -0.95 -21.69
N ASP A 43 -14.55 -0.43 -20.91
CA ASP A 43 -13.89 -1.16 -19.83
C ASP A 43 -14.29 -0.69 -18.43
N GLN A 44 -15.48 -0.08 -18.27
CA GLN A 44 -15.97 0.40 -16.97
C GLN A 44 -15.98 -0.68 -15.88
N LEU A 45 -16.30 -1.93 -16.21
CA LEU A 45 -16.27 -3.05 -15.25
C LEU A 45 -14.83 -3.36 -14.79
N GLN A 46 -13.86 -3.28 -15.69
CA GLN A 46 -12.45 -3.47 -15.36
C GLN A 46 -11.94 -2.34 -14.47
N VAL A 47 -12.27 -1.09 -14.81
CA VAL A 47 -11.96 0.09 -13.99
C VAL A 47 -12.56 -0.04 -12.59
N GLN A 48 -13.81 -0.49 -12.45
CA GLN A 48 -14.43 -0.71 -11.15
C GLN A 48 -13.70 -1.76 -10.31
N ARG A 49 -13.26 -2.88 -10.94
CA ARG A 49 -12.46 -3.91 -10.25
C ARG A 49 -11.11 -3.36 -9.78
N LEU A 50 -10.43 -2.58 -10.62
CA LEU A 50 -9.14 -1.97 -10.28
C LEU A 50 -9.29 -0.93 -9.17
N LYS A 51 -10.33 -0.07 -9.22
CA LYS A 51 -10.64 0.88 -8.14
C LYS A 51 -10.91 0.19 -6.81
N LYS A 52 -11.62 -0.95 -6.82
CA LYS A 52 -11.82 -1.76 -5.61
C LYS A 52 -10.50 -2.31 -5.05
N ARG A 53 -9.61 -2.82 -5.91
CA ARG A 53 -8.27 -3.28 -5.48
C ARG A 53 -7.44 -2.13 -4.92
N LYS A 54 -7.46 -0.96 -5.59
CA LYS A 54 -6.81 0.27 -5.14
C LYS A 54 -7.28 0.69 -3.74
N LEU A 55 -8.59 0.62 -3.47
CA LEU A 55 -9.15 0.93 -2.15
C LEU A 55 -8.60 -0.02 -1.07
N ILE A 56 -8.56 -1.34 -1.34
CA ILE A 56 -8.00 -2.32 -0.40
C ILE A 56 -6.53 -2.04 -0.12
N LEU A 57 -5.74 -1.71 -1.14
CA LEU A 57 -4.32 -1.34 -0.95
C LEU A 57 -4.20 -0.07 -0.12
N LYS A 58 -5.03 0.95 -0.37
CA LYS A 58 -5.04 2.19 0.43
C LYS A 58 -5.37 1.91 1.90
N ASP A 59 -6.35 1.06 2.18
CA ASP A 59 -6.71 0.68 3.55
C ASP A 59 -5.56 -0.05 4.23
N ARG A 60 -4.85 -0.93 3.48
CA ARG A 60 -3.68 -1.64 4.00
C ARG A 60 -2.48 -0.73 4.25
N ILE A 61 -2.25 0.24 3.35
CA ILE A 61 -1.23 1.29 3.50
C ILE A 61 -1.52 2.09 4.77
N THR A 62 -2.75 2.59 4.93
CA THR A 62 -3.17 3.36 6.11
C THR A 62 -2.96 2.55 7.39
N PHE A 63 -3.33 1.26 7.38
CA PHE A 63 -3.13 0.39 8.54
C PHE A 63 -1.64 0.20 8.92
N LEU A 64 -0.77 0.00 7.93
CA LEU A 64 0.67 -0.13 8.17
C LEU A 64 1.29 1.20 8.58
N GLU A 65 0.85 2.31 7.98
CA GLU A 65 1.21 3.66 8.39
C GLU A 65 0.83 3.85 9.85
N ASP A 66 -0.44 3.70 10.23
CA ASP A 66 -0.91 3.83 11.61
C ASP A 66 -0.17 2.96 12.61
N LYS A 67 0.31 1.78 12.20
CA LYS A 67 1.13 0.90 13.05
C LYS A 67 2.58 1.38 13.19
N LEU A 68 3.12 2.07 12.18
CA LEU A 68 4.45 2.68 12.19
C LEU A 68 4.46 4.11 12.75
N THR A 69 3.35 4.86 12.62
CA THR A 69 3.18 6.25 13.10
C THR A 69 3.43 6.44 14.60
N PRO A 70 3.06 5.53 15.54
CA PRO A 70 3.41 5.69 16.95
C PRO A 70 4.92 5.87 17.20
N ASP A 71 5.79 5.40 16.29
CA ASP A 71 7.25 5.54 16.36
C ASP A 71 7.83 6.69 15.52
N ILE A 72 7.02 7.39 14.72
CA ILE A 72 7.49 8.47 13.81
C ILE A 72 7.20 9.87 14.38
N ILE A 73 6.28 10.00 15.34
CA ILE A 73 5.87 11.27 15.98
C ILE A 73 6.11 11.26 17.51
N ALA A 74 7.00 10.39 18.01
CA ALA A 74 7.42 10.34 19.42
C ALA A 74 8.78 11.03 19.62
#